data_AF-D0GMY3-F1
#
_entry.id   AF-D0GMY3-F1
#
_cell.length_a   1.000
_cell.length_b   1.000
_cell.length_c   1.000
_cell.angle_alpha   90.00
_cell.angle_beta   90.00
_cell.angle_gamma   90.00
#
_symmetry.space_group_name_H-M   'P 1'
#
loop_
_entity.id
_entity.type
_entity.pdbx_description
1 polymer ?
#
loop_
_entity_poly.entity_id
_entity_poly.type
_entity_poly.pdbx_seq_one_letter_code
_entity_poly.pdbx_strand_id
1 'polypeptide(L)' 'MDRKEKIAIDIYSKINIELKRKKLSQKIIAKKIDMTPQTFSDNMKRLANGIFPKLDFLLDVQSELKIDLGLNF' A
#
# COMPACT_ATOMS: atom_id res chain seq x y z
N MET A 1 -11.18 -0.70 17.80
CA MET A 1 -10.22 -0.83 16.70
C MET A 1 -9.04 -1.65 17.20
N ASP A 2 -8.87 -2.85 16.66
CA ASP A 2 -7.80 -3.78 17.06
C ASP A 2 -6.41 -3.23 16.66
N ARG A 3 -5.35 -3.68 17.32
CA ARG A 3 -3.97 -3.28 16.99
C ARG A 3 -3.63 -3.58 15.54
N LYS A 4 -4.05 -4.72 14.99
CA LYS A 4 -3.80 -5.08 13.59
C LYS A 4 -4.48 -4.11 12.63
N GLU A 5 -5.71 -3.74 12.95
CA GLU A 5 -6.51 -2.79 12.17
C GLU A 5 -5.83 -1.41 12.09
N LYS A 6 -5.31 -0.91 13.22
CA LYS A 6 -4.52 0.33 13.27
C LYS A 6 -3.28 0.27 12.39
N ILE A 7 -2.53 -0.84 12.45
CA ILE A 7 -1.32 -1.01 11.63
C ILE A 7 -1.66 -0.98 10.13
N ALA A 8 -2.75 -1.63 9.70
CA ALA A 8 -3.17 -1.61 8.30
C ALA A 8 -3.55 -0.18 7.83
N ILE A 9 -4.25 0.59 8.67
CA ILE A 9 -4.60 2.00 8.37
C ILE A 9 -3.35 2.90 8.35
N ASP A 10 -2.37 2.65 9.22
CA ASP A 10 -1.10 3.37 9.22
C ASP A 10 -0.31 3.09 7.93
N ILE A 11 -0.25 1.83 7.49
CA ILE A 11 0.36 1.44 6.20
C ILE A 11 -0.34 2.14 5.03
N TYR A 12 -1.68 2.13 4.98
CA TYR A 12 -2.45 2.89 3.98
C TYR A 12 -2.05 4.37 3.95
N SER A 13 -1.96 4.99 5.12
CA SER A 13 -1.63 6.41 5.26
C SER A 13 -0.21 6.70 4.76
N LYS A 14 0.78 5.86 5.12
CA LYS A 14 2.16 5.97 4.63
C LYS A 14 2.23 5.91 3.10
N ILE A 15 1.59 4.91 2.50
CA ILE A 15 1.55 4.75 1.03
C ILE A 15 0.95 5.98 0.37
N ASN A 16 -0.21 6.46 0.86
CA ASN A 16 -0.89 7.62 0.29
C ASN A 16 -0.10 8.93 0.43
N ILE A 17 0.57 9.15 1.57
CA ILE A 17 1.43 10.30 1.78
C ILE A 17 2.57 10.27 0.75
N GLU A 18 3.19 9.11 0.54
CA GLU A 18 4.30 9.00 -0.41
C GLU A 18 3.86 9.17 -1.86
N LEU A 19 2.72 8.59 -2.25
CA LEU A 19 2.12 8.82 -3.57
C LEU A 19 1.92 10.32 -3.84
N LYS A 20 1.38 11.05 -2.87
CA LYS A 20 1.19 12.51 -2.97
C LYS A 20 2.52 13.24 -3.07
N ARG A 21 3.50 12.91 -2.23
CA ARG A 21 4.85 13.53 -2.25
C ARG A 21 5.53 13.35 -3.60
N LYS A 22 5.46 12.15 -4.17
CA LYS A 22 6.05 11.82 -5.48
C LYS A 22 5.21 12.23 -6.68
N LYS A 23 4.01 12.79 -6.47
CA LYS A 23 3.03 13.09 -7.52
C LYS A 23 2.72 11.86 -8.40
N LEU A 24 2.68 10.68 -7.79
CA LEU A 24 2.39 9.42 -8.47
C LEU A 24 0.92 9.04 -8.27
N SER A 25 0.28 8.59 -9.35
CA SER A 25 -1.05 8.00 -9.26
C SER A 25 -0.96 6.51 -8.94
N GLN A 26 -1.99 5.97 -8.28
CA GLN A 26 -2.11 4.52 -8.04
C GLN A 26 -2.01 3.71 -9.34
N LYS A 27 -2.56 4.22 -10.45
CA LYS A 27 -2.48 3.59 -11.77
C LYS A 27 -1.04 3.44 -12.26
N ILE A 28 -0.16 4.40 -11.98
CA ILE A 28 1.25 4.32 -12.37
C ILE A 28 1.95 3.25 -11.54
N ILE A 29 1.75 3.23 -10.23
CA ILE A 29 2.38 2.21 -9.37
C ILE A 29 1.88 0.82 -9.71
N ALA A 30 0.58 0.64 -9.90
CA ALA A 30 -0.01 -0.63 -10.31
C ALA A 30 0.72 -1.21 -11.52
N LYS A 31 0.94 -0.40 -12.57
CA LYS A 31 1.70 -0.84 -13.76
C LYS A 31 3.16 -1.22 -13.46
N LYS A 32 3.83 -0.51 -12.56
CA LYS A 32 5.23 -0.77 -12.22
C LYS A 32 5.42 -2.06 -11.43
N ILE A 33 4.42 -2.46 -10.65
CA ILE A 33 4.40 -3.71 -9.90
C ILE A 33 3.63 -4.82 -10.64
N ASP A 34 3.46 -4.70 -11.96
CA ASP A 34 2.74 -5.65 -12.81
C ASP A 34 1.33 -6.05 -12.31
N MET A 35 0.61 -5.07 -11.78
CA MET A 35 -0.73 -5.23 -11.21
C MET A 35 -1.76 -4.37 -11.96
N THR A 36 -2.99 -4.89 -12.09
CA THR A 36 -4.07 -4.07 -12.66
C THR A 36 -4.41 -2.90 -11.73
N PRO A 37 -4.80 -1.71 -12.26
CA PRO A 37 -5.21 -0.59 -11.43
C PRO A 37 -6.39 -0.91 -10.49
N GLN A 38 -7.29 -1.81 -10.92
CA GLN A 38 -8.43 -2.24 -10.11
C GLN A 38 -7.95 -3.04 -8.89
N THR A 39 -7.12 -4.06 -9.10
CA THR A 39 -6.55 -4.87 -8.01
C THR A 39 -5.75 -4.03 -7.04
N PHE A 40 -4.97 -3.06 -7.52
CA PHE A 40 -4.24 -2.12 -6.67
C PHE A 40 -5.19 -1.30 -5.80
N SER A 41 -6.22 -0.70 -6.42
CA SER A 41 -7.25 0.09 -5.70
C SER A 41 -7.95 -0.77 -4.64
N ASP A 42 -8.27 -2.02 -4.95
CA ASP A 42 -8.95 -2.91 -3.99
C ASP A 42 -8.04 -3.26 -2.81
N ASN A 43 -6.75 -3.50 -3.03
CA ASN A 43 -5.79 -3.67 -1.94
C ASN A 43 -5.63 -2.40 -1.08
N MET A 44 -5.63 -1.22 -1.70
CA MET A 44 -5.62 0.05 -0.96
C MET A 44 -6.90 0.25 -0.13
N LYS A 45 -8.07 -0.09 -0.66
CA LYS A 45 -9.34 -0.06 0.08
C LYS A 45 -9.32 -1.03 1.27
N ARG A 46 -8.75 -2.23 1.10
CA ARG A 46 -8.58 -3.18 2.21
C ARG A 46 -7.77 -2.55 3.34
N LEU A 47 -6.62 -1.96 3.04
CA LEU A 47 -5.81 -1.27 4.05
C LEU A 47 -6.55 -0.10 4.71
N ALA A 48 -7.27 0.71 3.92
CA ALA A 48 -8.08 1.82 4.45
C ALA A 48 -9.17 1.35 5.42
N ASN A 49 -9.67 0.13 5.24
CA ASN A 49 -10.65 -0.54 6.10
C ASN A 49 -10.00 -1.39 7.20
N GLY A 50 -8.68 -1.27 7.41
CA GLY A 50 -7.95 -2.01 8.44
C GLY A 50 -7.73 -3.50 8.14
N ILE A 51 -7.88 -3.91 6.88
CA ILE A 51 -7.71 -5.30 6.42
C ILE A 51 -6.39 -5.43 5.67
N PHE A 52 -5.56 -6.39 6.07
CA PHE A 52 -4.30 -6.66 5.37
C PHE A 52 -4.54 -7.29 3.99
N PRO A 53 -3.91 -6.75 2.92
CA PRO A 53 -3.78 -7.43 1.65
C PRO A 53 -2.71 -8.55 1.76
N LYS A 54 -2.41 -9.19 0.64
CA LYS A 54 -1.31 -10.17 0.59
C LYS A 54 0.02 -9.49 0.89
N LEU A 55 0.95 -10.27 1.46
CA LEU A 55 2.31 -9.79 1.75
C LEU A 55 3.02 -9.29 0.48
N ASP A 56 2.92 -10.03 -0.63
CA ASP A 56 3.56 -9.67 -1.91
C ASP A 56 3.22 -8.24 -2.34
N PHE A 57 1.93 -7.86 -2.29
CA PHE A 57 1.51 -6.49 -2.62
C PHE A 57 2.21 -5.44 -1.74
N LEU A 58 2.37 -5.72 -0.44
CA LEU A 58 3.02 -4.79 0.47
C LEU A 58 4.52 -4.66 0.17
N LEU A 59 5.18 -5.78 -0.11
CA LEU A 59 6.60 -5.81 -0.48
C LEU A 59 6.85 -5.07 -1.80
N ASP A 60 6.01 -5.30 -2.80
CA ASP A 60 6.12 -4.65 -4.11
C ASP A 60 5.93 -3.14 -4.00
N VAL A 61 4.91 -2.69 -3.26
CA VAL A 61 4.67 -1.26 -3.01
C VAL A 61 5.81 -0.64 -2.21
N GLN A 62 6.32 -1.34 -1.20
CA GLN A 62 7.45 -0.88 -0.39
C GLN A 62 8.69 -0.64 -1.25
N SER A 63 9.01 -1.63 -2.10
CA SER A 63 10.17 -1.60 -3.00
C SER A 63 10.03 -0.48 -4.05
N GLU A 64 8.87 -0.41 -4.72
CA GLU A 64 8.64 0.58 -5.77
C GLU A 64 8.60 2.02 -5.22
N LEU A 65 7.93 2.23 -4.08
CA LEU A 65 7.87 3.55 -3.46
C LEU A 65 9.15 3.90 -2.69
N LYS A 66 10.04 2.94 -2.42
CA LYS A 66 11.26 3.10 -1.61
C LYS A 66 10.95 3.69 -0.23
N ILE A 67 9.95 3.12 0.44
CA ILE A 67 9.54 3.51 1.80
C ILE A 67 9.71 2.34 2.76
N ASP A 68 9.67 2.60 4.07
CA ASP A 68 9.57 1.56 5.08
C ASP A 68 8.14 1.48 5.63
N LEU A 69 7.47 0.37 5.35
CA LEU A 69 6.13 0.09 5.85
C LEU A 69 6.14 -0.45 7.29
N GLY A 70 7.31 -0.76 7.86
CA GLY A 70 7.48 -1.40 9.16
C GLY A 70 7.32 -2.92 9.08
N LEU A 71 7.58 -3.48 7.90
CA LEU A 71 7.50 -4.90 7.60
C LEU A 71 8.89 -5.52 7.81
N ASN A 72 9.21 -5.83 9.05
CA ASN A 72 10.46 -6.51 9.41
C ASN A 72 10.22 -8.03 9.42
N PHE A 73 10.98 -8.75 8.60
CA PHE A 73 11.00 -10.22 8.55
C PHE A 73 12.41 -10.71 8.86
#